data_AF-A0A5K1BES0-F1
#
_entry.id   AF-A0A5K1BES0-F1
#
_cell.length_a   1.000
_cell.length_b   1.000
_cell.length_c   1.000
_cell.angle_alpha   90.00
_cell.angle_beta   90.00
_cell.angle_gamma   90.00
#
_symmetry.space_group_name_H-M   'P 1'
#
loop_
_entity.id
_entity.type
_entity.pdbx_description
1 polymer ?
#
loop_
_entity_poly.entity_id
_entity_poly.type
_entity_poly.pdbx_seq_one_letter_code
_entity_poly.pdbx_strand_id
1 'polypeptide(L)' 'GILLKGGHVLDALASCHTVAFDKTGTLTTGELTCKAIEPIHGHSLMIDEAVGPSCCVPNCEKEALAVAAAMEKGTTHPIG' A
#
# COMPACT_ATOMS: atom_id res chain seq x y z
N GLY A 1 -19.95 -1.39 17.66
CA GLY A 1 -20.56 -1.11 18.99
C GLY A 1 -19.64 -0.19 19.76
N ILE A 2 -20.18 0.62 20.67
CA ILE A 2 -19.40 1.57 21.49
C ILE A 2 -19.14 0.90 22.84
N LEU A 3 -17.87 0.76 23.23
CA LEU A 3 -17.47 0.21 24.52
C LEU A 3 -16.97 1.34 25.42
N LEU A 4 -17.63 1.52 26.57
CA LEU A 4 -17.30 2.57 27.54
C LEU A 4 -16.99 1.92 28.88
N LYS A 5 -15.78 2.18 29.41
CA LYS A 5 -15.38 1.71 30.75
C LYS A 5 -15.84 2.71 31.81
N GLY A 6 -17.10 2.61 32.22
CA GLY A 6 -17.67 3.38 33.35
C GLY A 6 -18.35 4.69 32.95
N GLY A 7 -19.20 5.22 33.85
CA GLY A 7 -20.10 6.35 33.57
C GLY A 7 -19.43 7.73 33.50
N HIS A 8 -18.32 7.94 34.19
CA HIS A 8 -17.58 9.21 34.16
C HIS A 8 -16.94 9.51 32.79
N VAL A 9 -16.70 8.48 31.98
CA VAL A 9 -16.14 8.61 30.62
C VAL A 9 -17.16 9.24 29.67
N LEU A 10 -18.47 9.02 29.88
CA LEU A 10 -19.52 9.63 29.07
C LEU A 10 -19.57 11.15 29.23
N ASP A 11 -19.42 11.63 30.46
CA ASP A 11 -19.45 13.07 30.79
C ASP A 11 -18.18 13.79 30.27
N ALA A 12 -17.02 13.12 30.39
CA ALA A 12 -15.78 13.59 29.78
C ALA A 12 -15.86 13.64 28.24
N LEU A 13 -16.43 12.62 27.60
CA LEU A 13 -16.64 12.61 26.15
C LEU A 13 -17.64 13.67 25.69
N ALA A 14 -18.69 13.94 26.47
CA ALA A 14 -19.68 14.98 26.15
C ALA A 14 -19.09 16.40 26.22
N SER A 15 -18.05 16.61 27.03
CA SER A 15 -17.33 17.89 27.15
C SER A 15 -16.09 18.00 26.26
N CYS A 16 -15.69 16.93 25.57
CA CYS A 16 -14.59 16.95 24.61
C CYS A 16 -14.99 17.66 23.30
N HIS A 17 -14.22 18.68 22.92
CA HIS A 17 -14.42 19.44 21.68
C HIS A 17 -13.42 19.07 20.58
N THR A 18 -12.37 18.34 20.94
CA THR A 18 -11.25 18.00 20.05
C THR A 18 -10.97 16.51 20.17
N VAL A 19 -10.83 15.85 19.03
CA VAL A 19 -10.41 14.45 18.95
C VAL A 19 -9.11 14.38 18.17
N ALA A 20 -8.08 13.81 18.79
CA ALA A 20 -6.84 13.47 18.11
C ALA A 20 -6.92 12.02 17.66
N PHE A 21 -6.88 11.81 16.33
CA PHE A 21 -6.83 10.47 15.76
C PHE A 21 -5.38 10.06 15.55
N ASP A 22 -5.02 8.87 16.03
CA ASP A 22 -3.80 8.22 15.58
C ASP A 22 -3.97 7.73 14.13
N LYS A 23 -2.90 7.72 13.35
CA LYS A 23 -2.98 7.33 11.94
C LYS A 23 -2.91 5.81 11.80
N THR A 24 -1.88 5.18 12.35
CA THR A 24 -1.56 3.76 12.11
C THR A 24 -2.39 2.87 13.03
N GLY A 25 -3.17 1.94 12.49
CA GLY A 25 -4.04 1.05 13.27
C GLY A 25 -5.35 1.70 13.75
N THR A 26 -5.59 2.98 13.44
CA THR A 26 -6.86 3.69 13.69
C THR A 26 -7.46 4.24 12.39
N LEU A 27 -6.79 5.15 11.71
CA LEU A 27 -7.25 5.66 10.39
C LEU A 27 -6.82 4.74 9.24
N THR A 28 -5.67 4.08 9.36
CA THR A 28 -5.19 3.06 8.44
C THR A 28 -5.11 1.72 9.15
N THR A 29 -5.06 0.62 8.38
CA THR A 29 -4.96 -0.73 8.94
C THR A 29 -3.62 -0.99 9.65
N GLY A 30 -2.61 -0.15 9.38
CA GLY A 30 -1.23 -0.39 9.83
C GLY A 30 -0.49 -1.43 9.00
N GLU A 31 -1.12 -1.95 7.94
CA GLU A 31 -0.51 -2.87 6.98
C GLU A 31 0.07 -2.10 5.78
N LEU A 32 1.22 -2.55 5.29
CA LEU A 32 1.84 -1.99 4.09
C LEU A 32 1.25 -2.66 2.85
N THR A 33 1.11 -1.91 1.75
CA THR A 33 0.59 -2.43 0.48
C THR A 33 1.36 -1.80 -0.68
N CYS A 34 1.73 -2.62 -1.67
CA CYS A 34 2.35 -2.13 -2.90
C CYS A 34 1.31 -1.36 -3.73
N LYS A 35 1.53 -0.05 -3.89
CA LYS A 35 0.60 0.83 -4.62
C LYS A 35 0.92 0.96 -6.11
N ALA A 36 2.21 0.94 -6.47
CA ALA A 36 2.68 1.12 -7.84
C ALA A 36 4.08 0.52 -7.99
N ILE A 37 4.42 0.14 -9.23
CA ILE A 37 5.76 -0.30 -9.64
C ILE A 37 6.18 0.62 -10.78
N GLU A 38 7.31 1.33 -10.61
CA GLU A 38 7.80 2.28 -11.59
C GLU A 38 9.13 1.77 -12.21
N PRO A 39 9.21 1.63 -13.54
CA PRO A 39 10.43 1.17 -14.20
C PRO A 39 11.49 2.28 -14.25
N ILE A 40 12.74 1.93 -13.92
CA ILE A 40 13.86 2.89 -13.79
C ILE A 40 14.19 3.63 -15.09
N HIS A 41 14.09 2.97 -16.25
CA HIS A 41 14.47 3.56 -17.55
C HIS A 41 13.29 3.85 -18.48
N GLY A 42 12.05 3.70 -18.01
CA GLY A 42 10.87 3.73 -18.89
C GLY A 42 10.93 2.64 -19.98
N HIS A 43 9.80 2.27 -20.55
CA HIS A 43 9.82 1.51 -21.79
C HIS A 43 10.35 2.45 -22.88
N SER A 44 11.67 2.43 -23.13
CA SER A 44 12.27 3.21 -24.20
C SER A 44 11.70 2.73 -25.52
N LEU A 45 10.74 3.51 -26.05
CA LEU A 45 10.22 3.35 -27.39
C LEU A 45 11.39 3.60 -28.35
N MET A 46 11.99 2.54 -28.87
CA MET A 46 12.62 2.65 -30.18
C MET A 46 11.49 2.90 -31.17
N ILE A 47 11.53 4.09 -31.76
CA ILE A 47 10.62 4.52 -32.81
C ILE A 47 11.02 3.75 -34.05
N ASP A 48 10.38 2.60 -34.30
CA ASP A 48 10.29 2.02 -35.64
C ASP A 48 8.80 1.82 -35.93
N GLU A 49 8.31 2.57 -36.94
CA GLU A 49 6.93 2.73 -37.35
C GLU A 49 6.36 1.44 -38.00
N ALA A 50 6.35 0.32 -37.27
CA ALA A 50 5.70 -0.90 -37.74
C ALA A 50 5.23 -1.86 -36.62
N VAL A 51 5.61 -1.66 -35.35
CA VAL A 51 5.15 -2.52 -34.24
C VAL A 51 4.85 -1.64 -33.04
N GLY A 52 3.59 -1.62 -32.59
CA GLY A 52 3.17 -0.95 -31.35
C GLY A 52 4.02 -1.38 -30.14
N PRO A 53 3.93 -0.70 -28.98
CA PRO A 53 4.85 -0.88 -27.85
C PRO A 53 4.81 -2.32 -27.31
N SER A 54 5.64 -3.19 -27.88
CA SER A 54 5.67 -4.64 -27.64
C SER A 54 6.99 -5.03 -26.97
N CYS A 55 7.41 -4.29 -25.94
CA CYS A 55 8.59 -4.66 -25.17
C CYS A 55 8.32 -5.75 -24.14
N CYS A 56 7.07 -6.02 -23.75
CA CYS A 56 6.78 -7.06 -22.76
C CYS A 56 5.41 -7.71 -22.98
N VAL A 57 5.40 -8.88 -23.62
CA VAL A 57 4.30 -9.84 -23.51
C VAL A 57 4.90 -11.12 -22.87
N PRO A 58 4.60 -11.41 -21.59
CA PRO A 58 3.67 -10.72 -20.69
C PRO A 58 4.28 -9.40 -20.13
N ASN A 59 3.45 -8.59 -19.47
CA ASN A 59 3.83 -7.25 -19.00
C ASN A 59 4.97 -7.28 -17.95
N CYS A 60 6.00 -6.46 -18.17
CA CYS A 60 7.19 -6.39 -17.31
C CYS A 60 6.86 -6.09 -15.82
N GLU A 61 5.76 -5.40 -15.52
CA GLU A 61 5.30 -5.16 -14.14
C GLU A 61 4.93 -6.46 -13.39
N LYS A 62 4.24 -7.41 -14.05
CA LYS A 62 3.86 -8.67 -13.38
C LYS A 62 5.06 -9.56 -13.15
N GLU A 63 6.00 -9.59 -14.09
CA GLU A 63 7.26 -10.33 -13.90
C GLU A 63 8.10 -9.74 -12.78
N ALA A 64 8.25 -8.41 -12.74
CA ALA A 64 8.95 -7.72 -11.65
C ALA A 64 8.30 -8.01 -10.29
N LEU A 65 6.97 -7.94 -10.20
CA LEU A 65 6.24 -8.28 -8.98
C LEU A 65 6.41 -9.75 -8.59
N ALA A 66 6.36 -10.68 -9.55
CA ALA A 66 6.53 -12.10 -9.30
C ALA A 66 7.94 -12.44 -8.79
N VAL A 67 8.98 -11.81 -9.36
CA VAL A 67 10.36 -11.97 -8.91
C VAL A 67 10.53 -11.39 -7.50
N ALA A 68 10.02 -10.18 -7.25
CA ALA A 68 10.05 -9.56 -5.92
C ALA A 68 9.35 -10.45 -4.87
N ALA A 69 8.13 -10.92 -5.17
CA ALA A 69 7.38 -11.81 -4.28
C ALA A 69 8.09 -13.15 -4.04
N ALA A 70 8.81 -13.67 -5.02
CA ALA A 70 9.60 -14.89 -4.85
C ALA A 70 10.83 -14.66 -3.95
N MET A 71 11.48 -13.50 -4.06
CA MET A 71 12.64 -13.14 -3.22
C MET A 71 12.24 -12.89 -1.77
N GLU A 72 11.07 -12.26 -1.56
CA GLU A 72 10.56 -11.95 -0.22
C GLU A 72 9.80 -13.14 0.41
N LYS A 73 9.70 -14.27 -0.30
CA LYS A 73 9.04 -15.46 0.24
C LYS A 73 9.80 -16.01 1.44
N GLY A 74 9.26 -15.77 2.65
CA GLY A 74 9.81 -16.26 3.91
C GLY A 74 10.44 -15.18 4.79
N THR A 75 10.35 -13.90 4.41
CA THR A 75 10.69 -12.80 5.32
C THR A 75 9.51 -12.48 6.24
N THR A 76 9.85 -11.97 7.42
CA THR A 76 8.89 -11.45 8.40
C THR A 76 8.90 -9.92 8.45
N HIS A 77 9.72 -9.28 7.61
CA HIS A 77 9.74 -7.84 7.50
C HIS A 77 8.48 -7.39 6.78
N PRO A 78 7.74 -6.38 7.27
CA PRO A 78 6.46 -5.95 6.69
C PRO A 78 6.54 -5.36 5.26
N ILE A 79 7.73 -5.33 4.66
CA ILE A 79 7.96 -4.90 3.27
C ILE A 79 8.10 -6.06 2.29
N GLY A 80 8.25 -7.28 2.80
CA GLY A 80 8.43 -8.52 2.04
C GLY A 80 7.15 -9.33 1.91
#